data_AF-A0A523PDT6-F1
#
_entry.id   AF-A0A523PDT6-F1
#
_cell.length_a   1.000
_cell.length_b   1.000
_cell.length_c   1.000
_cell.angle_alpha   90.00
_cell.angle_beta   90.00
_cell.angle_gamma   90.00
#
_symmetry.space_group_name_H-M   'P 1'
#
loop_
_entity.id
_entity.type
_entity.pdbx_description
1 polymer ?
#
loop_
_entity_poly.entity_id
_entity_poly.type
_entity_poly.pdbx_seq_one_letter_code
_entity_poly.pdbx_strand_id
1 'polypeptide(L)'
;MGKEFMVACPEDEREALSAAASFLDRRMREIQDSGKVIGTERCAIMAALNITNDLLDLRKRETFAPDVNQKLRFLQNKIDAVLRQEQ
;
A
#
# COMPACT_ATOMS: atom_id res chain seq x y z
N MET A 1 -19.20 -3.30 -9.61
CA MET A 1 -19.96 -4.39 -9.00
C MET A 1 -21.43 -4.01 -8.80
N GLY A 2 -21.90 -2.89 -9.35
CA GLY A 2 -23.34 -2.59 -9.54
C GLY A 2 -24.19 -2.50 -8.27
N LYS A 3 -23.57 -2.50 -7.09
CA LYS A 3 -24.24 -2.39 -5.80
C LYS A 3 -23.96 -1.03 -5.21
N GLU A 4 -25.02 -0.37 -4.78
CA GLU A 4 -24.95 0.91 -4.07
C GLU A 4 -24.88 0.64 -2.56
N PHE A 5 -23.99 1.35 -1.88
CA PHE A 5 -23.81 1.25 -0.44
C PHE A 5 -23.80 2.66 0.17
N MET A 6 -24.53 2.83 1.27
CA MET A 6 -24.41 4.04 2.08
C MET A 6 -23.34 3.82 3.14
N VAL A 7 -22.39 4.75 3.21
CA VAL A 7 -21.27 4.73 4.17
C VAL A 7 -21.22 6.09 4.83
N ALA A 8 -21.13 6.12 6.16
CA ALA A 8 -20.90 7.35 6.90
C ALA A 8 -19.48 7.85 6.58
N CYS A 9 -19.37 9.09 6.10
CA CYS A 9 -18.11 9.68 5.65
C CYS A 9 -18.05 11.16 6.07
N PRO A 10 -17.01 11.58 6.80
CA PRO A 10 -16.69 12.99 6.98
C PRO A 10 -16.47 13.70 5.64
N GLU A 11 -16.80 15.00 5.54
CA GLU A 11 -16.66 15.75 4.28
C GLU A 11 -15.22 15.78 3.76
N ASP A 12 -14.24 15.83 4.67
CA ASP A 12 -12.80 15.83 4.35
C ASP A 12 -12.27 14.47 3.87
N GLU A 13 -12.98 13.38 4.14
CA GLU A 13 -12.59 12.03 3.71
C GLU A 13 -13.29 11.57 2.43
N ARG A 14 -14.23 12.36 1.89
CA ARG A 14 -15.09 11.96 0.76
C ARG A 14 -14.32 11.55 -0.48
N GLU A 15 -13.28 12.30 -0.85
CA GLU A 15 -12.44 11.97 -2.01
C GLU A 15 -11.65 10.68 -1.79
N ALA A 16 -11.08 10.52 -0.58
CA ALA A 16 -10.33 9.33 -0.22
C ALA A 16 -11.22 8.07 -0.22
N LEU A 17 -12.44 8.18 0.32
CA LEU A 17 -13.42 7.10 0.30
C LEU A 17 -13.85 6.75 -1.14
N SER A 18 -14.07 7.75 -1.99
CA SER A 18 -14.42 7.53 -3.40
C SER A 18 -13.30 6.81 -4.16
N ALA A 19 -12.04 7.20 -3.92
CA ALA A 19 -10.87 6.53 -4.49
C ALA A 19 -10.75 5.08 -3.99
N ALA A 20 -10.95 4.85 -2.68
CA ALA A 20 -10.92 3.52 -2.08
C ALA A 20 -12.02 2.61 -2.65
N ALA A 21 -13.26 3.12 -2.80
CA ALA A 21 -14.37 2.39 -3.39
C ALA A 21 -14.10 2.03 -4.86
N SER A 22 -13.55 2.96 -5.64
CA SER A 22 -13.17 2.73 -7.04
C SER A 22 -12.07 1.68 -7.17
N PHE A 23 -11.08 1.73 -6.28
CA PHE A 23 -10.00 0.74 -6.24
C PHE A 23 -10.52 -0.66 -5.86
N LEU A 24 -11.36 -0.75 -4.84
CA LEU A 24 -12.01 -2.01 -4.45
C LEU A 24 -12.85 -2.59 -5.60
N ASP A 25 -13.64 -1.76 -6.30
CA ASP A 25 -14.48 -2.19 -7.43
C ASP A 25 -13.63 -2.82 -8.54
N ARG A 26 -12.51 -2.18 -8.87
CA ARG A 26 -11.55 -2.69 -9.85
C ARG A 26 -10.99 -4.04 -9.43
N ARG A 27 -10.51 -4.18 -8.18
CA ARG A 27 -9.96 -5.44 -7.67
C ARG A 27 -11.00 -6.56 -7.66
N MET A 28 -12.24 -6.26 -7.31
CA MET A 28 -13.33 -7.24 -7.36
C MET A 28 -13.60 -7.72 -8.80
N ARG A 29 -13.54 -6.81 -9.80
CA ARG A 29 -13.71 -7.17 -11.21
C ARG A 29 -12.56 -8.04 -11.71
N GLU A 30 -11.32 -7.68 -11.41
CA GLU A 30 -10.13 -8.48 -11.74
C GLU A 30 -10.26 -9.92 -11.21
N ILE A 31 -10.75 -10.09 -9.98
CA ILE A 31 -10.96 -11.41 -9.37
C ILE A 31 -12.10 -12.16 -10.06
N GLN A 32 -13.20 -11.49 -10.38
CA GLN A 32 -14.32 -12.10 -11.09
C GLN A 32 -13.92 -12.55 -12.50
N ASP A 33 -13.20 -11.70 -13.23
CA ASP A 33 -12.73 -11.94 -14.60
C ASP A 33 -11.74 -13.10 -14.67
N SER A 34 -11.01 -13.37 -13.57
CA SER A 34 -10.13 -14.55 -13.48
C SER A 34 -10.88 -15.89 -13.52
N GLY A 35 -12.20 -15.89 -13.28
CA GLY A 35 -13.05 -17.08 -13.24
C GLY A 35 -12.78 -18.02 -12.04
N LYS A 36 -11.79 -17.72 -11.18
CA LYS A 36 -11.41 -18.58 -10.05
C LYS A 36 -12.36 -18.50 -8.86
N VAL A 37 -13.11 -17.40 -8.74
CA VAL A 37 -13.99 -17.12 -7.60
C VAL A 37 -15.38 -16.80 -8.13
N ILE A 38 -16.37 -17.58 -7.69
CA ILE A 38 -17.76 -17.40 -8.09
C ILE A 38 -18.52 -16.70 -6.96
N GLY A 39 -19.19 -15.59 -7.30
CA GLY A 39 -20.06 -14.83 -6.41
C GLY A 39 -19.45 -13.52 -5.92
N THR A 40 -20.26 -12.47 -5.95
CA THR A 40 -19.85 -11.08 -5.61
C THR A 40 -19.33 -10.95 -4.19
N GLU A 41 -19.94 -11.65 -3.23
CA GLU A 41 -19.54 -11.62 -1.82
C GLU A 41 -18.14 -12.22 -1.63
N ARG A 42 -17.87 -13.38 -2.26
CA ARG A 42 -16.54 -13.99 -2.23
C ARG A 42 -15.50 -13.11 -2.94
N CYS A 43 -15.87 -12.47 -4.05
CA CYS A 43 -15.00 -11.51 -4.72
C CYS A 43 -14.66 -10.31 -3.81
N ALA A 44 -15.62 -9.81 -3.04
CA ALA A 44 -15.40 -8.72 -2.09
C ALA A 44 -14.41 -9.11 -0.98
N ILE A 45 -14.63 -10.30 -0.38
CA ILE A 45 -13.75 -10.83 0.67
C ILE A 45 -12.32 -11.04 0.14
N MET A 46 -12.18 -11.66 -1.04
CA MET A 46 -10.88 -11.88 -1.66
C MET A 46 -10.18 -10.58 -2.03
N ALA A 47 -10.91 -9.59 -2.56
CA ALA A 47 -10.36 -8.27 -2.85
C ALA A 47 -9.86 -7.60 -1.57
N ALA A 48 -10.66 -7.61 -0.50
CA ALA A 48 -10.27 -7.03 0.79
C ALA A 48 -9.02 -7.71 1.38
N LEU A 49 -8.93 -9.04 1.32
CA LEU A 49 -7.77 -9.79 1.79
C LEU A 49 -6.51 -9.45 0.99
N ASN A 50 -6.60 -9.40 -0.34
CA ASN A 50 -5.46 -9.07 -1.20
C ASN A 50 -4.96 -7.64 -0.93
N ILE A 51 -5.86 -6.66 -0.85
CA ILE A 51 -5.52 -5.27 -0.56
C ILE A 51 -4.87 -5.15 0.83
N THR A 52 -5.39 -5.86 1.82
CA THR A 52 -4.82 -5.88 3.17
C THR A 52 -3.41 -6.50 3.15
N ASN A 53 -3.20 -7.58 2.41
CA ASN A 53 -1.87 -8.18 2.26
C ASN A 53 -0.89 -7.20 1.61
N ASP A 54 -1.29 -6.53 0.52
CA ASP A 54 -0.47 -5.52 -0.15
C ASP A 54 -0.05 -4.41 0.83
N LEU A 55 -0.98 -3.91 1.66
CA LEU A 55 -0.68 -2.91 2.69
C LEU A 55 0.31 -3.44 3.74
N LEU A 56 0.14 -4.66 4.22
CA LEU A 56 1.04 -5.28 5.19
C LEU A 56 2.44 -5.47 4.61
N ASP A 57 2.55 -5.85 3.34
CA ASP A 57 3.83 -6.01 2.67
C ASP A 57 4.52 -4.67 2.41
N LEU A 58 3.78 -3.61 2.10
CA LEU A 58 4.32 -2.24 2.04
C LEU A 58 4.88 -1.79 3.40
N ARG A 59 4.13 -1.99 4.50
CA ARG A 59 4.61 -1.65 5.86
C ARG A 59 5.86 -2.43 6.26
N LYS A 60 5.94 -3.71 5.89
CA LYS A 60 7.16 -4.50 6.08
C LYS A 60 8.33 -3.88 5.32
N ARG A 61 8.16 -3.51 4.04
CA ARG A 61 9.21 -2.86 3.23
C ARG A 61 9.67 -1.52 3.81
N GLU A 62 8.75 -0.71 4.33
CA GLU A 62 9.11 0.52 5.06
C GLU A 62 9.95 0.22 6.30
N THR A 63 9.64 -0.87 7.00
CA THR A 63 10.46 -1.35 8.14
C THR A 63 11.84 -1.84 7.70
N PHE A 64 12.04 -2.19 6.42
CA PHE A 64 13.35 -2.55 5.84
C PHE A 64 14.09 -1.35 5.18
N ALA A 65 13.51 -0.15 5.18
CA ALA A 65 14.22 1.09 4.86
C ALA A 65 15.30 1.59 5.88
N PRO A 66 15.59 0.97 7.05
CA PRO A 66 16.73 1.33 7.91
C PRO A 66 18.06 1.33 7.16
N ASP A 67 18.16 0.52 6.11
CA ASP A 67 19.36 0.42 5.26
C ASP A 67 19.71 1.74 4.58
N VAL A 68 18.73 2.59 4.22
CA VAL A 68 19.02 3.91 3.62
C VAL A 68 19.66 4.85 4.64
N ASN A 69 19.12 4.93 5.85
CA ASN A 69 19.71 5.73 6.93
C ASN A 69 21.08 5.21 7.37
N GLN A 70 21.27 3.88 7.36
CA GLN A 70 22.55 3.26 7.69
C GLN A 70 23.59 3.51 6.59
N LYS A 71 23.20 3.42 5.31
CA LYS A 71 24.04 3.79 4.15
C LYS A 71 24.39 5.29 4.16
N LEU A 72 23.43 6.16 4.51
CA LEU A 72 23.69 7.60 4.66
C LEU A 72 24.74 7.86 5.72
N ARG A 73 24.60 7.24 6.91
CA ARG A 73 25.58 7.34 8.00
C ARG A 73 26.94 6.79 7.60
N PHE A 74 26.97 5.68 6.86
CA PHE A 74 28.21 5.11 6.35
C PHE A 74 28.94 6.08 5.41
N LEU A 75 28.22 6.70 4.46
CA LEU A 75 28.77 7.70 3.57
C LEU A 75 29.25 8.95 4.33
N GLN A 76 28.46 9.43 5.30
CA GLN A 76 28.82 10.54 6.17
C GLN A 76 30.15 10.28 6.89
N ASN A 77 30.29 9.11 7.53
CA ASN A 77 31.50 8.73 8.25
C ASN A 77 32.72 8.63 7.31
N LYS A 78 32.51 8.19 6.06
CA LYS A 78 33.58 8.08 5.07
C LYS A 78 34.08 9.46 4.62
N ILE A 79 33.16 10.40 4.41
CA ILE A 79 33.48 11.80 4.10
C ILE A 79 34.24 12.43 5.28
N ASP A 80 33.74 12.26 6.50
CA ASP A 80 34.38 12.79 7.72
C ASP A 80 35.77 12.19 7.96
N ALA A 81 36.00 10.94 7.54
CA ALA A 81 37.31 10.29 7.66
C ALA A 81 38.32 10.87 6.66
N VAL A 82 37.90 11.11 5.41
CA VAL A 82 38.76 11.70 4.38
C VAL A 82 39.07 13.17 4.71
N LEU A 83 38.09 13.95 5.15
CA LEU A 83 38.29 15.34 5.56
C LEU A 83 39.28 15.48 6.72
N ARG A 84 39.35 14.48 7.61
CA ARG A 84 40.34 14.45 8.71
C ARG A 84 41.75 14.03 8.27
N GLN A 85 41.90 13.37 7.11
CA GLN A 85 43.21 13.02 6.56
C GLN A 85 43.84 14.16 5.75
N GLU A 86 43.07 15.17 5.36
CA GLU A 86 43.55 16.35 4.62
C GLU A 86 43.86 17.57 5.52
N GLN A 87 43.81 17.41 6.85
CA GLN A 87 44.33 18.36 7.84
C GLN A 87 45.58 17.79 8.53
#